data_AF-A0A0N7KHZ6-F1
#
_entry.id   AF-A0A0N7KHZ6-F1
#
_cell.length_a   1.000
_cell.length_b   1.000
_cell.length_c   1.000
_cell.angle_alpha   90.00
_cell.angle_beta   90.00
_cell.angle_gamma   90.00
#
_symmetry.space_group_name_H-M   'P 1'
#
loop_
_entity.id
_entity.type
_entity.pdbx_description
1 polymer ?
#
loop_
_entity_poly.entity_id
_entity_poly.type
_entity_poly.pdbx_seq_one_letter_code
_entity_poly.pdbx_strand_id
1 'polypeptide(L)'
;AGVKLIAVGVGTPDKARILAERLPFPLDYLYADPERKAYDLLGLYFGIGRTFFNPASASVFSRFDSLKEAVKNYTIEATPDDRASVLQQGGMFVFRGKELIYARKDEGTGDHAPLDDVLNICCKAPAA
;
A
#
# COMPACT_ATOMS: atom_id res chain seq x y z
N ALA A 1 -4.61 20.15 5.91
CA ALA A 1 -4.36 19.15 6.98
C ALA A 1 -2.97 19.24 7.60
N GLY A 2 -1.94 19.79 6.93
CA GLY A 2 -0.60 19.87 7.53
C GLY A 2 0.11 18.52 7.71
N VAL A 3 -0.37 17.49 7.00
CA VAL A 3 0.16 16.12 7.04
C VAL A 3 0.82 15.77 5.70
N LYS A 4 1.90 15.00 5.75
CA LYS A 4 2.58 14.45 4.56
C LYS A 4 2.05 13.04 4.31
N LEU A 5 1.49 12.81 3.12
CA LEU A 5 1.15 11.46 2.66
C LEU A 5 2.33 10.91 1.86
N ILE A 6 2.77 9.69 2.18
CA ILE A 6 3.78 8.96 1.41
C ILE A 6 3.26 7.56 1.11
N ALA A 7 3.69 6.99 0.00
CA ALA A 7 3.48 5.59 -0.37
C ALA A 7 4.83 4.88 -0.37
N VAL A 8 4.90 3.70 0.25
CA VAL A 8 6.10 2.84 0.24
C VAL A 8 5.72 1.55 -0.47
N GLY A 9 6.28 1.29 -1.64
CA GLY A 9 6.04 0.07 -2.42
C GLY A 9 7.18 -0.92 -2.31
N VAL A 10 6.87 -2.23 -2.33
CA VAL A 10 7.90 -3.26 -2.52
C VAL A 10 8.38 -3.24 -3.97
N GLY A 11 9.69 -3.21 -4.16
CA GLY A 11 10.32 -3.19 -5.48
C GLY A 11 11.49 -2.22 -5.55
N THR A 12 12.13 -2.15 -6.71
CA THR A 12 13.28 -1.25 -6.91
C THR A 12 12.83 0.19 -7.19
N PRO A 13 13.68 1.19 -6.94
CA PRO A 13 13.39 2.58 -7.31
C PRO A 13 13.03 2.77 -8.79
N ASP A 14 13.59 1.96 -9.69
CA ASP A 14 13.28 2.05 -11.12
C ASP A 14 11.84 1.63 -11.43
N LYS A 15 11.34 0.58 -10.75
CA LYS A 15 9.94 0.15 -10.87
C LYS A 15 8.99 1.20 -10.29
N ALA A 16 9.35 1.82 -9.17
CA ALA A 16 8.60 2.93 -8.59
C ALA A 16 8.53 4.14 -9.53
N ARG A 17 9.59 4.44 -10.27
CA ARG A 17 9.61 5.52 -11.28
C ARG A 17 8.64 5.24 -12.43
N ILE A 18 8.64 4.01 -12.96
CA ILE A 18 7.68 3.59 -13.99
C ILE A 18 6.23 3.76 -13.50
N LEU A 19 5.97 3.46 -12.22
CA LEU A 19 4.65 3.65 -11.61
C LEU A 19 4.27 5.13 -11.53
N ALA A 20 5.19 6.00 -11.10
CA ALA A 20 4.98 7.44 -10.98
C ALA A 20 4.80 8.14 -12.34
N GLU A 21 5.40 7.62 -13.42
CA GLU A 21 5.18 8.13 -14.78
C GLU A 21 3.77 7.80 -15.31
N ARG A 22 3.16 6.71 -14.82
CA ARG A 22 1.87 6.20 -15.31
C ARG A 22 0.68 6.58 -14.45
N LEU A 23 0.90 6.81 -13.16
CA LEU A 23 -0.13 7.26 -12.22
C LEU A 23 0.10 8.73 -11.89
N PRO A 24 -0.96 9.53 -11.70
CA PRO A 24 -0.84 10.93 -11.26
C PRO A 24 -0.48 11.02 -9.77
N PHE A 25 0.52 10.25 -9.31
CA PHE A 25 1.01 10.26 -7.95
C PHE A 25 2.40 10.94 -7.91
N PRO A 26 2.65 11.93 -7.03
CA PRO A 26 3.90 12.66 -7.06
C PRO A 26 5.09 11.78 -6.61
N LEU A 27 6.15 11.78 -7.41
CA LEU A 27 7.35 10.97 -7.19
C LEU A 27 8.02 11.25 -5.83
N ASP A 28 8.02 12.50 -5.37
CA ASP A 28 8.62 12.91 -4.08
C ASP A 28 7.94 12.27 -2.84
N TYR A 29 6.78 11.66 -3.05
CA TYR A 29 6.02 10.96 -2.01
C TYR A 29 6.01 9.43 -2.22
N LEU A 30 6.70 8.91 -3.25
CA LEU A 30 6.76 7.48 -3.56
C LEU A 30 8.14 6.92 -3.23
N TYR A 31 8.19 6.02 -2.25
CA TYR A 31 9.40 5.35 -1.80
C TYR A 31 9.37 3.88 -2.21
N ALA A 32 10.55 3.34 -2.48
CA ALA A 32 10.74 1.94 -2.82
C ALA A 32 11.44 1.22 -1.66
N ASP A 33 10.96 0.03 -1.30
CA ASP A 33 11.54 -0.86 -0.30
C ASP A 33 11.92 -2.21 -0.95
N PRO A 34 13.09 -2.30 -1.60
CA PRO A 34 13.47 -3.48 -2.37
C PRO A 34 13.63 -4.74 -1.51
N GLU A 35 14.02 -4.56 -0.25
CA GLU A 35 14.31 -5.64 0.70
C GLU A 35 13.15 -5.90 1.66
N ARG A 36 12.02 -5.18 1.53
CA ARG A 36 10.85 -5.28 2.42
C ARG A 36 11.14 -4.95 3.89
N LYS A 37 12.23 -4.24 4.18
CA LYS A 37 12.67 -3.94 5.56
C LYS A 37 11.63 -3.13 6.32
N ALA A 38 10.97 -2.18 5.66
CA ALA A 38 9.90 -1.40 6.28
C ALA A 38 8.66 -2.27 6.53
N TYR A 39 8.31 -3.13 5.57
CA TYR A 39 7.17 -4.04 5.70
C TYR A 39 7.38 -5.04 6.85
N ASP A 40 8.58 -5.60 6.97
CA ASP A 40 8.96 -6.52 8.06
C ASP A 40 8.94 -5.80 9.41
N LEU A 41 9.51 -4.59 9.50
CA LEU A 41 9.53 -3.79 10.73
C LEU A 41 8.12 -3.41 11.20
N LEU A 42 7.22 -3.09 10.27
CA LEU A 42 5.81 -2.80 10.55
C LEU A 42 4.97 -4.08 10.76
N GLY A 43 5.58 -5.25 10.58
CA GLY A 43 4.97 -6.56 10.74
C GLY A 43 3.81 -6.81 9.76
N LEU A 44 3.91 -6.27 8.54
CA LEU A 44 2.90 -6.46 7.49
C LEU A 44 2.86 -7.92 7.04
N TYR A 45 1.69 -8.39 6.64
CA TYR A 45 1.50 -9.81 6.32
C TYR A 45 2.16 -10.20 5.01
N PHE A 46 2.77 -11.39 5.00
CA PHE A 46 3.35 -12.01 3.82
C PHE A 46 2.96 -13.49 3.78
N GLY A 47 2.44 -13.95 2.63
CA GLY A 47 2.28 -15.38 2.36
C GLY A 47 0.95 -15.82 1.74
N ILE A 48 0.99 -16.96 1.05
CA ILE A 48 -0.10 -17.50 0.21
C ILE A 48 -1.41 -17.71 1.00
N GLY A 49 -1.30 -18.25 2.22
CA GLY A 49 -2.45 -18.57 3.09
C GLY A 49 -3.36 -17.37 3.32
N ARG A 50 -2.78 -16.21 3.62
CA ARG A 50 -3.52 -15.00 3.98
C ARG A 50 -3.89 -14.15 2.77
N THR A 51 -3.09 -14.19 1.71
CA THR A 51 -3.36 -13.44 0.47
C THR A 51 -4.50 -14.05 -0.34
N PHE A 52 -4.54 -15.39 -0.47
CA PHE A 52 -5.49 -16.08 -1.34
C PHE A 52 -6.61 -16.85 -0.63
N PHE A 53 -6.42 -17.26 0.64
CA PHE A 53 -7.43 -18.04 1.37
C PHE A 53 -8.13 -17.25 2.50
N ASN A 54 -7.88 -15.94 2.62
CA ASN A 54 -8.58 -15.11 3.59
C ASN A 54 -10.00 -14.75 3.07
N PRO A 55 -11.07 -15.00 3.85
CA PRO A 55 -12.42 -14.53 3.54
C PRO A 55 -12.51 -13.03 3.22
N ALA A 56 -11.67 -12.20 3.84
CA ALA A 56 -11.60 -10.75 3.55
C ALA A 56 -11.14 -10.46 2.11
N SER A 57 -10.33 -11.35 1.51
CA SER A 57 -9.93 -11.28 0.10
C SER A 57 -11.06 -11.65 -0.87
N ALA A 58 -12.20 -12.17 -0.38
CA ALA A 58 -13.35 -12.44 -1.25
C ALA A 58 -13.94 -11.15 -1.85
N SER A 59 -13.73 -10.00 -1.20
CA SER A 59 -14.09 -8.67 -1.70
C SER A 59 -13.38 -8.30 -3.01
N VAL A 60 -12.28 -8.98 -3.36
CA VAL A 60 -11.61 -8.82 -4.67
C VAL A 60 -12.50 -9.33 -5.81
N PHE A 61 -13.29 -10.40 -5.57
CA PHE A 61 -14.18 -10.96 -6.59
C PHE A 61 -15.34 -10.02 -6.94
N SER A 62 -15.81 -9.17 -6.02
CA SER A 62 -16.83 -8.16 -6.33
C SER A 62 -16.28 -6.98 -7.12
N ARG A 63 -14.94 -6.82 -7.18
CA ARG A 63 -14.23 -5.76 -7.92
C ARG A 63 -13.63 -6.25 -9.23
N PHE A 64 -14.00 -7.45 -9.69
CA PHE A 64 -13.35 -8.13 -10.81
C PHE A 64 -13.29 -7.29 -12.10
N ASP A 65 -14.37 -6.58 -12.45
CA ASP A 65 -14.41 -5.72 -13.63
C ASP A 65 -13.48 -4.51 -13.50
N SER A 66 -13.41 -3.88 -12.32
CA SER A 66 -12.50 -2.76 -12.07
C SER A 66 -11.03 -3.19 -12.09
N LEU A 67 -10.74 -4.40 -11.58
CA LEU A 67 -9.41 -5.00 -11.68
C LEU A 67 -9.07 -5.31 -13.13
N LYS A 68 -10.01 -5.88 -13.90
CA LYS A 68 -9.84 -6.19 -15.33
C LYS A 68 -9.52 -4.96 -16.15
N GLU A 69 -10.13 -3.81 -15.87
CA GLU A 69 -9.76 -2.54 -16.50
C GLU A 69 -8.38 -2.04 -16.04
N ALA A 70 -8.06 -2.16 -14.74
CA ALA A 70 -6.76 -1.76 -14.19
C ALA A 70 -5.59 -2.59 -14.74
N VAL A 71 -5.79 -3.89 -15.03
CA VAL A 71 -4.73 -4.73 -15.64
C VAL A 71 -4.52 -4.52 -17.14
N LYS A 72 -5.45 -3.89 -17.88
CA LYS A 72 -5.23 -3.61 -19.32
C LYS A 72 -4.04 -2.69 -19.57
N ASN A 73 -3.71 -1.82 -18.61
CA ASN A 73 -2.56 -0.91 -18.67
C ASN A 73 -1.35 -1.42 -17.86
N TYR A 74 -1.44 -2.64 -17.31
CA TYR A 74 -0.39 -3.23 -16.48
C TYR A 74 0.65 -3.90 -17.36
N THR A 75 1.86 -3.33 -17.42
CA THR A 75 2.99 -3.99 -18.09
C THR A 75 3.75 -4.84 -17.10
N ILE A 76 4.21 -6.01 -17.57
CA ILE A 76 5.04 -6.95 -16.81
C ILE A 76 6.31 -6.26 -16.28
N GLU A 77 6.81 -5.24 -16.99
CA GLU A 77 7.97 -4.43 -16.59
C GLU A 77 7.78 -3.70 -15.25
N ALA A 78 6.54 -3.34 -14.88
CA ALA A 78 6.26 -2.69 -13.61
C ALA A 78 6.09 -3.69 -12.45
N THR A 79 6.05 -5.00 -12.75
CA THR A 79 6.00 -6.04 -11.71
C THR A 79 7.37 -6.16 -11.03
N PRO A 80 7.44 -6.30 -9.70
CA PRO A 80 8.68 -6.64 -9.02
C PRO A 80 9.27 -7.92 -9.61
N ASP A 81 10.60 -7.95 -9.78
CA ASP A 81 11.28 -9.12 -10.37
C ASP A 81 11.14 -10.35 -9.46
N ASP A 82 11.05 -10.13 -8.15
CA ASP A 82 10.61 -11.13 -7.19
C ASP A 82 9.08 -11.28 -7.22
N ARG A 83 8.62 -12.33 -7.90
CA ARG A 83 7.20 -12.67 -7.96
C ARG A 83 6.60 -13.02 -6.59
N ALA A 84 7.40 -13.37 -5.59
CA ALA A 84 6.87 -13.60 -4.24
C ALA A 84 6.35 -12.30 -3.60
N SER A 85 6.82 -11.15 -4.05
CA SER A 85 6.36 -9.83 -3.58
C SER A 85 4.86 -9.57 -3.85
N VAL A 86 4.23 -10.30 -4.77
CA VAL A 86 2.75 -10.24 -4.96
C VAL A 86 1.98 -10.79 -3.76
N LEU A 87 2.65 -11.53 -2.87
CA LEU A 87 2.06 -12.05 -1.64
C LEU A 87 2.11 -11.03 -0.50
N GLN A 88 2.76 -9.88 -0.71
CA GLN A 88 2.87 -8.84 0.30
C GLN A 88 1.54 -8.11 0.47
N GLN A 89 1.05 -8.04 1.70
CA GLN A 89 -0.08 -7.18 2.06
C GLN A 89 0.42 -5.83 2.61
N GLY A 90 -0.40 -4.81 2.39
CA GLY A 90 -0.14 -3.44 2.80
C GLY A 90 -0.72 -3.10 4.18
N GLY A 91 -0.77 -1.80 4.43
CA GLY A 91 -1.42 -1.22 5.59
C GLY A 91 -1.31 0.31 5.58
N MET A 92 -1.99 0.93 6.53
CA MET A 92 -1.97 2.38 6.76
C MET A 92 -1.41 2.68 8.14
N PHE A 93 -0.47 3.61 8.21
CA PHE A 93 0.18 4.03 9.43
C PHE A 93 0.20 5.56 9.51
N VAL A 94 -0.10 6.11 10.68
CA VAL A 94 -0.01 7.55 10.93
C VAL A 94 0.99 7.78 12.04
N PHE A 95 1.96 8.65 11.75
CA PHE A 95 2.98 9.06 12.70
C PHE A 95 2.83 10.54 13.06
N ARG A 96 3.06 10.88 14.33
CA ARG A 96 3.30 12.23 14.81
C ARG A 96 4.75 12.34 15.25
N GLY A 97 5.58 12.94 14.41
CA GLY A 97 7.04 12.88 14.60
C GLY A 97 7.52 11.43 14.52
N LYS A 98 8.04 10.89 15.64
CA LYS A 98 8.47 9.49 15.75
C LYS A 98 7.44 8.57 16.41
N GLU A 99 6.33 9.12 16.89
CA GLU A 99 5.29 8.38 17.58
C GLU A 99 4.29 7.79 16.58
N LEU A 100 4.03 6.49 16.68
CA LEU A 100 2.99 5.80 15.91
C LEU A 100 1.64 5.99 16.60
N ILE A 101 0.73 6.74 15.99
CA ILE A 101 -0.58 7.09 16.57
C ILE A 101 -1.75 6.33 15.91
N TYR A 102 -1.51 5.68 14.77
CA TYR A 102 -2.46 4.77 14.13
C TYR A 102 -1.71 3.72 13.34
N ALA A 103 -2.15 2.47 13.44
CA ALA A 103 -1.63 1.38 12.65
C ALA A 103 -2.78 0.43 12.29
N ARG A 104 -2.95 0.20 11.00
CA ARG A 104 -3.86 -0.82 10.49
C ARG A 104 -3.13 -1.60 9.41
N LYS A 105 -3.06 -2.92 9.60
CA LYS A 105 -2.62 -3.85 8.56
C LYS A 105 -3.84 -4.20 7.72
N ASP A 106 -3.66 -4.31 6.41
CA ASP A 106 -4.75 -4.72 5.55
C ASP A 106 -5.11 -6.18 5.87
N GLU A 107 -6.41 -6.45 6.01
CA GLU A 107 -6.89 -7.79 6.37
C GLU A 107 -6.78 -8.74 5.17
N GLY A 108 -6.93 -8.22 3.95
CA GLY A 108 -6.89 -9.00 2.73
C GLY A 108 -6.41 -8.18 1.53
N THR A 109 -6.30 -8.84 0.38
CA THR A 109 -5.95 -8.17 -0.88
C THR A 109 -7.03 -7.15 -1.24
N GLY A 110 -6.65 -5.93 -1.58
CA GLY A 110 -7.58 -4.86 -1.96
C GLY A 110 -8.36 -4.21 -0.81
N ASP A 111 -8.08 -4.64 0.43
CA ASP A 111 -8.48 -3.93 1.63
C ASP A 111 -7.67 -2.65 1.81
N HIS A 112 -8.20 -1.71 2.59
CA HIS A 112 -7.57 -0.43 2.90
C HIS A 112 -8.20 0.15 4.16
N ALA A 113 -7.46 1.00 4.86
CA ALA A 113 -7.99 1.70 6.03
C ALA A 113 -9.20 2.58 5.68
N PRO A 114 -10.26 2.60 6.53
CA PRO A 114 -11.36 3.54 6.38
C PRO A 114 -10.83 4.98 6.38
N LEU A 115 -11.12 5.74 5.33
CA LEU A 115 -10.57 7.09 5.18
C LEU A 115 -11.03 8.02 6.32
N ASP A 116 -12.26 7.87 6.80
CA ASP A 116 -12.77 8.66 7.92
C ASP A 116 -11.94 8.48 9.18
N ASP A 117 -11.52 7.25 9.50
CA ASP A 117 -10.66 6.96 10.65
C ASP A 117 -9.31 7.69 10.50
N VAL A 118 -8.69 7.56 9.32
CA VAL A 118 -7.39 8.18 9.03
C VAL A 118 -7.48 9.70 9.11
N LEU A 119 -8.47 10.30 8.46
CA LEU A 119 -8.68 11.75 8.43
C LEU A 119 -9.03 12.31 9.81
N ASN A 120 -9.82 11.58 10.61
CA ASN A 120 -10.13 11.98 11.99
C ASN A 120 -8.88 12.03 12.86
N ILE A 121 -7.93 11.11 12.66
CA ILE A 121 -6.70 11.05 13.44
C ILE A 121 -5.69 12.10 12.98
N CYS A 122 -5.50 12.24 11.66
CA CYS A 122 -4.41 13.05 11.12
C CYS A 122 -4.81 14.50 10.81
N CYS A 123 -6.09 14.78 10.54
CA CYS A 123 -6.53 16.11 10.08
C CYS A 123 -7.34 16.92 11.12
N LYS A 124 -7.74 16.33 12.26
CA LYS A 124 -8.53 17.02 13.29
C LYS A 124 -7.72 17.47 14.52
N ALA A 125 -6.41 17.25 14.54
CA ALA A 125 -5.56 17.81 15.58
C ALA A 125 -5.29 19.31 15.30
N PRO A 126 -5.38 20.21 16.28
CA PRO A 126 -4.95 21.59 16.10
C PRO A 126 -3.47 21.61 15.70
N ALA A 127 -3.12 22.40 14.69
CA ALA A 127 -1.71 22.69 14.42
C ALA A 127 -1.12 23.33 15.68
N ALA A 128 -0.05 22.73 16.21
CA ALA A 128 0.72 23.29 17.32
C ALA A 128 1.56 24.48 16.85
#